data_AF-A0A816U322-F1
#
_entry.id   AF-A0A816U322-F1
#
_cell.length_a   1.000
_cell.length_b   1.000
_cell.length_c   1.000
_cell.angle_alpha   90.00
_cell.angle_beta   90.00
_cell.angle_gamma   90.00
#
_symmetry.space_group_name_H-M   'P 1'
#
loop_
_entity.id
_entity.type
_entity.pdbx_description
1 polymer ?
#
loop_
_entity_poly.entity_id
_entity_poly.type
_entity_poly.pdbx_seq_one_letter_code
_entity_poly.pdbx_strand_id
1 'polypeptide(L)'
;MDSDYYIAILETNLILNAKRQFKTKWRLQQDNDPKHRSSKTERWLSENVPVVMDWPSNSPNLNPIENIWNIMKYRIERRKPKNINKLKIFIDEEWNSIEKML
;
A
#
# COMPACT_ATOMS: atom_id res chain seq x y z
N MET A 1 3.44 0.80 -14.04
CA MET A 1 2.67 1.82 -13.30
C MET A 1 3.45 3.10 -13.35
N ASP A 2 2.83 4.18 -13.79
CA ASP A 2 3.36 5.54 -13.81
C ASP A 2 2.73 6.39 -12.68
N SER A 3 3.04 7.69 -12.65
CA SER A 3 2.49 8.61 -11.64
C SER A 3 0.98 8.82 -11.78
N ASP A 4 0.44 8.82 -12.99
CA ASP A 4 -1.00 8.96 -13.23
C ASP A 4 -1.78 7.79 -12.64
N TYR A 5 -1.34 6.58 -12.94
CA TYR A 5 -1.95 5.37 -12.40
C TYR A 5 -1.79 5.28 -10.88
N TYR A 6 -0.65 5.74 -10.34
CA TYR A 6 -0.45 5.80 -8.90
C TYR A 6 -1.43 6.77 -8.22
N ILE A 7 -1.57 8.00 -8.73
CA ILE A 7 -2.53 8.99 -8.22
C ILE A 7 -3.95 8.43 -8.25
N ALA A 8 -4.36 7.79 -9.35
CA ALA A 8 -5.69 7.19 -9.47
C ALA A 8 -5.95 6.13 -8.39
N ILE A 9 -4.95 5.31 -8.05
CA ILE A 9 -5.04 4.33 -6.94
C ILE A 9 -5.23 5.03 -5.61
N LEU A 10 -4.47 6.09 -5.32
CA LEU A 10 -4.58 6.84 -4.07
C LEU A 10 -5.94 7.53 -3.96
N GLU A 11 -6.41 8.16 -5.02
CA GLU A 11 -7.71 8.81 -5.05
C GLU A 11 -8.85 7.81 -4.79
N THR A 12 -8.80 6.67 -5.48
CA THR A 12 -9.85 5.64 -5.39
C THR A 12 -9.85 4.93 -4.03
N ASN A 13 -8.67 4.59 -3.51
CA ASN A 13 -8.55 3.67 -2.38
C ASN A 13 -8.06 4.33 -1.09
N LEU A 14 -7.18 5.33 -1.15
CA LEU A 14 -6.58 5.89 0.07
C LEU A 14 -7.52 6.90 0.73
N ILE A 15 -7.94 7.93 -0.01
CA ILE A 15 -8.54 9.13 0.60
C ILE A 15 -9.83 8.81 1.37
N LEU A 16 -10.75 8.07 0.75
CA LEU A 16 -12.03 7.70 1.37
C LEU A 16 -11.81 6.76 2.56
N ASN A 17 -10.95 5.74 2.43
CA ASN A 17 -10.69 4.80 3.50
C ASN A 17 -9.98 5.45 4.69
N ALA A 18 -8.99 6.30 4.43
CA ALA A 18 -8.28 7.02 5.49
C ALA A 18 -9.19 8.00 6.24
N LYS A 19 -10.06 8.73 5.53
CA LYS A 19 -11.06 9.60 6.17
C LYS A 19 -12.07 8.81 7.00
N ARG A 20 -12.52 7.64 6.50
CA ARG A 20 -13.44 6.76 7.23
C ARG A 20 -12.80 6.20 8.51
N GLN A 21 -11.55 5.76 8.44
CA GLN A 21 -10.86 5.09 9.54
C GLN A 21 -10.27 6.07 10.56
N PHE A 22 -9.63 7.15 10.10
CA PHE A 22 -8.80 8.03 10.92
C PHE A 22 -9.30 9.49 10.96
N LYS A 23 -10.45 9.79 10.33
CA LYS A 23 -11.00 11.14 10.19
C LYS A 23 -9.99 12.07 9.51
N THR A 24 -9.55 13.11 10.20
CA THR A 24 -8.62 14.12 9.67
C THR A 24 -7.19 13.97 10.17
N LYS A 25 -6.92 13.05 11.12
CA LYS A 25 -5.62 12.90 11.78
C LYS A 25 -4.91 11.63 11.31
N TRP A 26 -4.30 11.68 10.14
CA TRP A 26 -3.52 10.58 9.58
C TRP A 26 -2.33 11.09 8.79
N ARG A 27 -1.35 10.21 8.58
CA ARG A 27 -0.15 10.47 7.78
C ARG A 27 0.02 9.35 6.76
N LEU A 28 0.45 9.70 5.55
CA LEU A 28 0.81 8.73 4.53
C LEU A 28 2.30 8.41 4.62
N GLN A 29 2.64 7.13 4.68
CA GLN A 29 3.99 6.65 4.48
C GLN A 29 4.07 5.98 3.10
N GLN A 30 5.05 6.38 2.30
CA GLN A 30 5.36 5.82 0.99
C GLN A 30 6.89 5.79 0.81
N ASP A 31 7.41 4.94 -0.06
CA ASP A 31 8.83 4.93 -0.40
C ASP A 31 9.20 6.08 -1.38
N ASN A 32 10.49 6.20 -1.69
CA ASN A 32 11.00 7.21 -2.62
C ASN A 32 11.07 6.73 -4.08
N ASP A 33 10.21 5.79 -4.50
CA ASP A 33 10.14 5.39 -5.90
C ASP A 33 9.91 6.64 -6.79
N PRO A 34 10.60 6.78 -7.95
CA PRO A 34 10.50 7.97 -8.79
C PRO A 34 9.08 8.41 -9.12
N LYS A 35 8.12 7.47 -9.24
CA LYS A 35 6.73 7.83 -9.52
C LYS A 35 6.00 8.42 -8.32
N HIS A 36 6.40 8.08 -7.10
CA HIS A 36 5.86 8.63 -5.84
C HIS A 36 6.44 10.02 -5.53
N ARG A 37 7.66 10.29 -6.02
CA ARG A 37 8.38 11.58 -5.89
C ARG A 37 8.32 12.46 -7.14
N SER A 38 7.51 12.11 -8.13
CA SER A 38 7.36 12.97 -9.30
C SER A 38 6.67 14.27 -8.89
N SER A 39 7.02 15.40 -9.53
CA SER A 39 6.43 16.70 -9.20
C SER A 39 4.90 16.69 -9.27
N LYS A 40 4.34 15.88 -10.16
CA LYS A 40 2.89 15.68 -10.29
C LYS A 40 2.30 14.99 -9.07
N THR A 41 2.91 13.88 -8.63
CA THR A 41 2.46 13.15 -7.45
C THR A 41 2.63 13.98 -6.18
N GLU A 42 3.76 14.65 -6.01
CA GLU A 42 4.01 15.51 -4.83
C GLU A 42 3.01 16.65 -4.74
N ARG A 43 2.68 17.30 -5.86
CA ARG A 43 1.64 18.33 -5.92
C ARG A 43 0.28 17.76 -5.49
N TRP A 44 -0.15 16.65 -6.08
CA TRP A 44 -1.42 16.03 -5.74
C TRP A 44 -1.49 15.65 -4.24
N LEU A 45 -0.41 15.09 -3.70
CA LEU A 45 -0.32 14.73 -2.29
C LEU A 45 -0.46 15.95 -1.38
N SER A 46 0.19 17.08 -1.71
CA SER A 46 0.09 18.31 -0.92
C SER A 46 -1.33 18.89 -0.85
N GLU A 47 -2.15 18.63 -1.88
CA GLU A 47 -3.53 19.10 -1.96
C GLU A 47 -4.53 18.14 -1.29
N ASN A 48 -4.21 16.85 -1.19
CA ASN A 48 -5.17 15.79 -0.84
C ASN A 48 -4.85 15.01 0.45
N VAL A 49 -3.59 15.04 0.92
CA VAL A 49 -3.11 14.25 2.06
C VAL A 49 -2.66 15.18 3.18
N PRO A 50 -3.13 14.99 4.44
CA PRO A 50 -2.80 15.91 5.54
C PRO A 50 -1.31 16.02 5.83
N VAL A 51 -0.59 14.89 5.82
CA VAL A 51 0.85 14.81 6.04
C VAL A 51 1.39 13.61 5.27
N VAL A 52 2.44 13.81 4.48
CA VAL A 52 3.26 12.74 3.93
C VAL A 52 4.53 12.64 4.79
N MET A 53 4.89 11.43 5.21
CA MET A 53 6.11 11.21 5.99
C MET A 53 7.34 11.26 5.10
N ASP A 54 8.40 11.91 5.57
CA ASP A 54 9.71 11.75 4.98
C ASP A 54 10.19 10.30 5.19
N TRP A 55 10.72 9.72 4.12
CA TRP A 55 11.21 8.35 4.14
C TRP A 55 12.67 8.30 3.70
N PRO A 56 13.56 7.63 4.45
CA PRO A 56 14.93 7.43 4.01
C PRO A 56 14.97 6.45 2.83
N SER A 57 15.77 6.78 1.81
CA SER A 57 15.99 5.88 0.68
C SER A 57 16.59 4.54 1.13
N ASN A 58 16.29 3.47 0.39
CA ASN A 58 16.81 2.11 0.65
C ASN A 58 16.55 1.57 2.08
N SER A 59 15.43 1.95 2.69
CA SER A 59 15.04 1.49 4.03
C SER A 59 13.77 0.62 4.02
N PRO A 60 13.77 -0.53 3.31
CA PRO A 60 12.60 -1.41 3.27
C PRO A 60 12.27 -1.97 4.66
N ASN A 61 13.29 -2.21 5.48
CA ASN A 61 13.14 -2.74 6.85
C ASN A 61 12.32 -1.84 7.79
N LEU A 62 12.16 -0.56 7.45
CA LEU A 62 11.39 0.38 8.26
C LEU A 62 9.90 0.36 7.90
N ASN A 63 9.51 -0.21 6.75
CA ASN A 63 8.15 -0.15 6.25
C ASN A 63 7.30 -1.30 6.83
N PRO A 64 6.30 -1.01 7.70
CA PRO A 64 5.49 -2.06 8.32
C PRO A 64 4.74 -2.95 7.31
N ILE A 65 4.44 -2.44 6.10
CA ILE A 65 3.76 -3.22 5.08
C ILE A 65 4.61 -4.39 4.56
N GLU A 66 5.94 -4.28 4.63
CA GLU A 66 6.84 -5.37 4.22
C GLU A 66 6.67 -6.60 5.12
N ASN A 67 6.40 -6.39 6.41
CA ASN A 67 6.09 -7.49 7.33
C ASN A 67 4.79 -8.20 6.92
N ILE A 68 3.75 -7.44 6.54
CA ILE A 68 2.49 -7.99 6.06
C ILE A 68 2.71 -8.77 4.76
N TRP A 69 3.45 -8.20 3.81
CA TRP A 69 3.78 -8.88 2.56
C TRP A 69 4.57 -10.18 2.79
N ASN A 70 5.52 -10.19 3.73
CA ASN A 70 6.27 -11.39 4.08
C ASN A 70 5.35 -12.49 4.65
N ILE A 71 4.43 -12.14 5.54
CA ILE A 71 3.43 -13.08 6.09
C ILE A 71 2.54 -13.63 4.96
N MET A 72 2.04 -12.76 4.08
CA MET A 72 1.20 -13.18 2.96
C MET A 72 1.94 -14.12 2.02
N LYS A 73 3.15 -13.76 1.58
CA LYS A 73 3.97 -14.58 0.68
C LYS A 73 4.18 -15.98 1.27
N TYR A 74 4.58 -16.04 2.55
CA TYR A 74 4.76 -17.32 3.25
C TYR A 74 3.49 -18.19 3.25
N ARG A 75 2.32 -17.60 3.53
CA ARG A 75 1.05 -18.36 3.55
C ARG A 75 0.63 -18.81 2.15
N ILE A 76 0.69 -17.92 1.17
CA ILE A 76 0.31 -18.20 -0.23
C ILE A 76 1.22 -19.29 -0.81
N GLU A 77 2.52 -19.23 -0.58
CA GLU A 77 3.49 -20.22 -1.08
C GLU A 77 3.19 -21.62 -0.56
N ARG A 78 2.81 -21.76 0.72
CA ARG A 78 2.40 -23.04 1.30
C ARG A 78 1.17 -23.65 0.65
N ARG A 79 0.30 -22.82 0.04
CA ARG A 79 -0.89 -23.26 -0.70
C ARG A 79 -0.58 -23.69 -2.13
N LYS A 80 0.66 -23.50 -2.60
CA LYS A 80 1.18 -23.99 -3.89
C LYS A 80 0.24 -23.68 -5.07
N PRO A 81 -0.11 -22.39 -5.32
CA PRO A 81 -0.98 -22.02 -6.42
C PRO A 81 -0.41 -22.53 -7.75
N LYS A 82 -1.27 -23.15 -8.58
CA LYS A 82 -0.85 -23.78 -9.85
C LYS A 82 -1.03 -22.90 -11.08
N ASN A 83 -1.70 -21.77 -10.92
CA ASN A 83 -1.95 -20.80 -11.98
C ASN A 83 -2.30 -19.44 -11.38
N ILE A 84 -2.34 -18.41 -12.24
CA ILE A 84 -2.62 -17.02 -11.86
C ILE A 84 -4.00 -16.89 -11.20
N ASN A 85 -5.01 -17.63 -11.64
CA ASN A 85 -6.36 -17.54 -11.06
C ASN A 85 -6.38 -18.05 -9.62
N LYS A 86 -5.74 -19.19 -9.34
CA LYS A 86 -5.57 -19.69 -7.97
C LYS A 86 -4.73 -18.76 -7.11
N LEU A 87 -3.67 -18.17 -7.68
CA LEU A 87 -2.85 -17.18 -6.97
C LEU A 87 -3.69 -15.97 -6.55
N LYS A 88 -4.51 -15.41 -7.45
CA LYS A 88 -5.39 -14.26 -7.14
C LYS A 88 -6.38 -14.57 -6.02
N ILE A 89 -7.03 -15.75 -6.07
CA ILE A 89 -7.94 -16.20 -5.02
C ILE A 89 -7.21 -16.29 -3.67
N PHE A 90 -6.00 -16.89 -3.66
CA PHE A 90 -5.25 -17.03 -2.42
C PHE A 90 -4.77 -15.68 -1.87
N ILE A 91 -4.39 -14.74 -2.73
CA ILE A 91 -4.03 -13.38 -2.28
C ILE A 91 -5.20 -12.73 -1.54
N ASP A 92 -6.41 -12.79 -2.10
CA ASP A 92 -7.60 -12.20 -1.48
C ASP A 92 -7.97 -12.89 -0.16
N GLU A 93 -7.99 -14.22 -0.14
CA GLU A 93 -8.28 -15.00 1.07
C GLU A 93 -7.26 -14.75 2.19
N GLU A 94 -5.95 -14.73 1.87
CA GLU A 94 -4.92 -14.48 2.87
C GLU A 94 -4.95 -13.04 3.37
N TRP A 95 -5.19 -12.05 2.49
CA TRP A 95 -5.34 -10.64 2.89
C TRP A 95 -6.48 -10.48 3.91
N ASN A 96 -7.66 -11.02 3.59
CA ASN A 96 -8.84 -10.96 4.46
C ASN A 96 -8.69 -11.80 5.75
N SER A 97 -7.69 -12.70 5.82
CA SER A 97 -7.37 -13.47 7.02
C SER A 97 -6.48 -12.71 8.00
N ILE A 98 -5.66 -11.77 7.52
CA ILE A 98 -4.71 -11.01 8.35
C ILE A 98 -5.44 -10.08 9.31
N GLU A 99 -6.52 -9.46 8.85
CA GLU A 99 -7.37 -8.59 9.68
C GLU A 99 -7.92 -9.31 10.92
N LYS A 100 -8.12 -10.63 10.87
CA LYS A 100 -8.63 -11.42 12.00
C LYS A 100 -7.57 -11.73 13.07
N MET A 101 -6.31 -11.38 12.84
CA MET A 101 -5.20 -11.65 13.77
C MET A 101 -4.70 -10.39 14.49
N LEU A 102 -5.14 -9.20 14.05
CA LEU A 102 -4.84 -7.91 14.67
C LEU A 102 -6.06 -7.41 15.45
#